data_AF-A0A965UWY9-F1
#
_entry.id   AF-A0A965UWY9-F1
#
_cell.length_a   1.000
_cell.length_b   1.000
_cell.length_c   1.000
_cell.angle_alpha   90.00
_cell.angle_beta   90.00
_cell.angle_gamma   90.00
#
_symmetry.space_group_name_H-M   'P 1'
#
loop_
_entity.id
_entity.type
_entity.pdbx_description
1 polymer ?
#
loop_
_entity_poly.entity_id
_entity_poly.type
_entity_poly.pdbx_seq_one_letter_code
_entity_poly.pdbx_strand_id
1 'polypeptide(L)'
;MINQKLPPNSAELEDAVLGALLLESSQYIHTINLILKPESFYKEQNKIIYRAIIELYNTGTVIDILTVTQKIRQYNQLELVGGAF
;
A
#
# COMPACT_ATOMS: atom_id res chain seq x y z
N MET A 1 14.79 29.61 -10.70
CA MET A 1 14.52 28.40 -9.90
C MET A 1 13.11 27.95 -10.22
N ILE A 2 12.98 26.83 -10.93
CA ILE A 2 11.67 26.29 -11.33
C ILE A 2 10.98 25.77 -10.06
N ASN A 3 9.93 26.47 -9.65
CA ASN A 3 9.05 26.08 -8.57
C ASN A 3 8.27 24.84 -9.02
N GLN A 4 8.81 23.64 -8.81
CA GLN A 4 8.05 22.40 -8.97
C GLN A 4 6.97 22.41 -7.90
N LYS A 5 5.79 22.91 -8.28
CA LYS A 5 4.56 22.77 -7.51
C LYS A 5 4.43 21.28 -7.23
N LEU A 6 4.55 20.86 -5.96
CA LEU A 6 4.30 19.46 -5.62
C LEU A 6 2.94 19.09 -6.22
N PRO A 7 2.83 17.93 -6.89
CA PRO A 7 1.52 17.45 -7.31
C PRO A 7 0.63 17.37 -6.07
N PRO A 8 -0.67 17.67 -6.20
CA PRO A 8 -1.60 17.60 -5.08
C PRO A 8 -1.52 16.19 -4.49
N ASN A 9 -1.05 16.11 -3.25
CA ASN A 9 -0.95 14.88 -2.47
C ASN A 9 -1.71 15.08 -1.16
N SER A 10 -2.25 13.99 -0.62
CA SER A 10 -2.84 13.97 0.71
C SER A 10 -2.47 12.68 1.39
N ALA A 11 -1.64 12.80 2.42
CA ALA A 11 -1.26 11.69 3.30
C ALA A 11 -2.48 10.92 3.82
N GLU A 12 -3.52 11.64 4.21
CA GLU A 12 -4.77 11.06 4.73
C GLU A 12 -5.51 10.23 3.68
N LEU A 13 -5.52 10.68 2.41
CA LEU A 13 -6.14 9.92 1.34
C LEU A 13 -5.37 8.64 1.01
N GLU A 14 -4.04 8.69 1.03
CA GLU A 14 -3.24 7.48 0.83
C GLU A 14 -3.51 6.44 1.92
N ASP A 15 -3.53 6.89 3.18
CA ASP A 15 -3.77 6.02 4.34
C ASP A 15 -5.21 5.44 4.26
N ALA A 16 -6.20 6.24 3.84
CA ALA A 16 -7.57 5.78 3.62
C ALA A 16 -7.70 4.75 2.49
N VAL A 17 -6.97 4.93 1.38
CA VAL A 17 -6.96 3.96 0.26
C VAL A 17 -6.40 2.62 0.73
N LEU A 18 -5.28 2.62 1.45
CA LEU A 18 -4.69 1.39 1.99
C LEU A 18 -5.62 0.72 2.99
N GLY A 19 -6.23 1.50 3.89
CA GLY A 19 -7.23 1.00 4.84
C GLY A 19 -8.41 0.34 4.13
N ALA A 20 -8.94 0.96 3.07
CA ALA A 20 -10.02 0.38 2.28
C ALA A 20 -9.61 -0.95 1.63
N LEU A 21 -8.39 -1.06 1.09
CA LEU A 21 -7.89 -2.31 0.48
C LEU A 21 -7.76 -3.46 1.49
N LEU A 22 -7.61 -3.17 2.78
CA LEU A 22 -7.60 -4.19 3.84
C LEU A 22 -9.01 -4.63 4.27
N LEU A 23 -10.04 -3.82 3.99
CA LEU A 23 -11.43 -4.09 4.37
C LEU A 23 -12.25 -4.71 3.23
N GLU A 24 -11.91 -4.36 1.99
CA GLU A 24 -12.68 -4.72 0.81
C GLU A 24 -12.36 -6.11 0.26
N SER A 25 -13.29 -6.66 -0.51
CA SER A 25 -13.09 -7.93 -1.20
C SER A 25 -11.94 -7.85 -2.22
N SER A 26 -11.24 -8.98 -2.41
CA SER A 26 -10.14 -9.09 -3.39
C SER A 26 -10.55 -8.76 -4.83
N GLN A 27 -11.85 -8.76 -5.14
CA GLN A 27 -12.38 -8.36 -6.44
C GLN A 27 -12.15 -6.87 -6.75
N TYR A 28 -12.21 -5.98 -5.74
CA TYR A 28 -11.93 -4.56 -5.93
C TYR A 28 -10.44 -4.28 -6.14
N ILE A 29 -9.58 -5.10 -5.54
CA ILE A 29 -8.13 -4.97 -5.66
C ILE A 29 -7.69 -5.13 -7.11
N HIS A 30 -8.33 -6.02 -7.88
CA HIS A 30 -8.07 -6.14 -9.31
C HIS A 30 -8.26 -4.81 -10.04
N THR A 31 -9.42 -4.18 -9.87
CA THR A 31 -9.76 -2.91 -10.53
C THR A 31 -8.82 -1.80 -10.09
N ILE A 32 -8.51 -1.71 -8.80
CA ILE A 32 -7.58 -0.70 -8.28
C ILE A 32 -6.18 -0.88 -8.85
N ASN A 33 -5.70 -2.13 -8.98
CA ASN A 33 -4.37 -2.43 -9.53
C ASN A 33 -4.22 -2.07 -11.02
N LEU A 34 -5.31 -1.88 -11.76
CA LEU A 34 -5.27 -1.36 -13.14
C LEU A 34 -5.01 0.16 -13.19
N ILE A 35 -5.28 0.88 -12.11
CA ILE A 35 -5.25 2.35 -12.03
C ILE A 35 -4.09 2.83 -11.18
N LEU A 36 -3.90 2.22 -10.00
CA LEU A 36 -2.89 2.60 -9.03
C LEU A 36 -1.65 1.71 -9.15
N LYS A 37 -0.49 2.35 -9.14
CA LYS A 37 0.81 1.71 -9.02
C LYS A 37 1.43 2.09 -7.69
N PRO A 38 2.44 1.36 -7.18
CA PRO A 38 3.16 1.79 -5.99
C PRO A 38 3.65 3.24 -6.10
N GLU A 39 4.07 3.68 -7.28
CA GLU A 39 4.55 5.04 -7.54
C GLU A 39 3.46 6.11 -7.48
N SER A 40 2.18 5.72 -7.39
CA SER A 40 1.05 6.63 -7.16
C SER A 40 0.99 7.16 -5.73
N PHE A 41 1.65 6.49 -4.78
CA PHE A 41 1.74 6.93 -3.39
C PHE A 41 2.97 7.83 -3.21
N TYR A 42 2.84 8.92 -2.44
CA TYR A 42 3.95 9.83 -2.16
C TYR A 42 4.83 9.30 -1.03
N LYS A 43 4.23 8.79 0.06
CA LYS A 43 4.97 8.22 1.19
C LYS A 43 5.59 6.89 0.82
N GLU A 44 6.91 6.74 1.01
CA GLU A 44 7.60 5.46 0.78
C GLU A 44 6.99 4.30 1.57
N GLN A 45 6.53 4.56 2.80
CA GLN A 45 5.85 3.57 3.62
C GLN A 45 4.60 3.01 2.93
N ASN A 46 3.81 3.90 2.33
CA ASN A 46 2.58 3.53 1.64
C ASN A 46 2.87 2.77 0.34
N LYS A 47 3.97 3.10 -0.35
CA LYS A 47 4.46 2.30 -1.50
C LYS A 47 4.76 0.86 -1.10
N ILE A 48 5.45 0.67 0.03
CA ILE A 48 5.81 -0.65 0.56
C ILE A 48 4.55 -1.45 0.92
N ILE A 49 3.62 -0.82 1.64
CA ILE A 49 2.36 -1.47 2.05
C ILE A 49 1.55 -1.88 0.82
N TYR A 50 1.39 -0.99 -0.17
CA TYR A 50 0.68 -1.30 -1.40
C TYR A 50 1.32 -2.45 -2.17
N ARG A 51 2.67 -2.48 -2.29
CA ARG A 51 3.39 -3.59 -2.93
C ARG A 51 3.10 -4.92 -2.23
N ALA A 52 3.12 -4.95 -0.91
CA ALA A 52 2.80 -6.16 -0.15
C ALA A 52 1.36 -6.64 -0.41
N ILE A 53 0.38 -5.73 -0.44
CA ILE A 53 -1.02 -6.04 -0.79
C ILE A 53 -1.12 -6.67 -2.18
N ILE A 54 -0.48 -6.07 -3.19
CA ILE A 54 -0.53 -6.58 -4.57
C ILE A 54 0.18 -7.92 -4.71
N GLU A 55 1.27 -8.15 -4.00
CA GLU A 55 1.92 -9.46 -3.99
C GLU A 55 1.04 -10.55 -3.37
N LEU A 56 0.39 -10.26 -2.24
CA LEU A 56 -0.55 -11.20 -1.61
C LEU A 56 -1.75 -11.48 -2.52
N TYR A 57 -2.26 -10.46 -3.21
CA TYR A 57 -3.29 -10.60 -4.23
C TYR A 57 -2.85 -11.55 -5.35
N ASN A 58 -1.64 -11.35 -5.89
CA ASN A 58 -1.10 -12.18 -6.97
C ASN A 58 -0.87 -13.64 -6.55
N THR A 59 -0.61 -13.89 -5.27
CA THR A 59 -0.47 -15.25 -4.73
C THR A 59 -1.79 -15.86 -4.26
N GLY A 60 -2.92 -15.17 -4.45
CA GLY A 60 -4.24 -15.63 -3.98
C GLY A 60 -4.33 -15.77 -2.45
N THR A 61 -3.48 -15.05 -1.72
CA THR A 61 -3.45 -15.06 -0.26
C THR A 61 -4.47 -14.07 0.29
N VAL A 62 -5.03 -14.36 1.47
CA VAL A 62 -5.91 -13.43 2.18
C VAL A 62 -5.16 -12.12 2.45
N ILE A 63 -5.84 -11.00 2.23
CA ILE A 63 -5.28 -9.66 2.41
C ILE A 63 -5.95 -9.07 3.64
N ASP A 64 -5.20 -9.04 4.73
CA ASP A 64 -5.59 -8.43 6.00
C ASP A 64 -4.34 -7.87 6.69
N ILE A 65 -4.53 -7.21 7.83
CA ILE A 65 -3.43 -6.58 8.56
C ILE A 65 -2.33 -7.58 8.98
N LEU A 66 -2.68 -8.82 9.33
CA LEU A 66 -1.73 -9.83 9.78
C LEU A 66 -0.91 -10.34 8.60
N THR A 67 -1.56 -10.68 7.49
CA THR A 67 -0.85 -11.21 6.30
C THR A 67 0.01 -10.15 5.65
N VAL A 68 -0.45 -8.89 5.58
CA VAL A 68 0.34 -7.77 5.09
C VAL A 68 1.56 -7.50 6.00
N THR A 69 1.35 -7.48 7.32
CA THR A 69 2.47 -7.32 8.28
C THR A 69 3.51 -8.43 8.14
N GLN A 70 3.06 -9.68 8.02
CA GLN A 70 3.95 -10.83 7.82
C GLN A 70 4.72 -10.71 6.50
N LYS A 71 4.05 -10.32 5.41
CA LYS A 71 4.64 -10.13 4.10
C LYS A 71 5.74 -9.05 4.12
N ILE A 72 5.48 -7.92 4.77
CA ILE A 72 6.47 -6.84 4.91
C ILE A 72 7.65 -7.27 5.80
N ARG A 73 7.36 -8.04 6.87
CA ARG A 73 8.40 -8.60 7.75
C ARG A 73 9.34 -9.54 7.00
N GLN A 74 8.84 -10.36 6.08
CA GLN A 74 9.68 -11.25 5.26
C GLN A 74 10.74 -10.48 4.44
N TYR A 75 10.47 -9.22 4.11
CA TYR A 75 11.40 -8.35 3.40
C TYR A 75 12.28 -7.48 4.32
N ASN A 76 12.21 -7.66 5.64
CA ASN A 76 12.91 -6.83 6.64
C ASN A 76 12.56 -5.33 6.56
N GLN A 77 11.35 -5.01 6.10
CA GLN A 77 10.90 -3.62 5.92
C GLN A 77 9.89 -3.16 6.99
N LEU A 78 9.58 -4.01 7.97
CA LEU A 78 8.50 -3.73 8.92
C LEU A 78 8.73 -2.47 9.76
N GLU A 79 9.95 -2.25 10.23
CA GLU A 79 10.31 -1.05 10.98
C GLU A 79 10.20 0.23 10.13
N LEU A 80 10.37 0.12 8.80
CA LEU A 80 10.26 1.27 7.90
C LEU A 80 8.81 1.75 7.76
N VAL A 81 7.83 0.87 7.96
CA VAL A 81 6.40 1.16 7.80
C VAL A 81 5.67 1.42 9.12
N GLY A 82 6.41 1.57 10.23
CA GLY A 82 5.84 1.88 11.55
C GLY A 82 5.85 0.72 12.55
N GLY A 83 6.41 -0.44 12.20
CA GLY A 83 6.53 -1.57 13.13
C GLY A 83 5.27 -2.43 13.19
N ALA A 84 5.25 -3.39 14.13
CA ALA A 84 4.11 -4.28 14.31
C ALA A 84 2.99 -3.65 15.17
N PHE A 85 3.34 -2.71 16.06
CA PHE A 85 2.48 -2.05 17.05
C PHE A 85 3.13 -0.77 17.55
#